data_AF-A0AAU8FHY4-F1
#
_entry.id   AF-A0AAU8FHY4-F1
#
_cell.length_a   1.000
_cell.length_b   1.000
_cell.length_c   1.000
_cell.angle_alpha   90.00
_cell.angle_beta   90.00
_cell.angle_gamma   90.00
#
_symmetry.space_group_name_H-M   'P 1'
#
loop_
_entity.id
_entity.type
_entity.pdbx_description
1 polymer ?
#
loop_
_entity_poly.entity_id
_entity_poly.type
_entity_poly.pdbx_seq_one_letter_code
_entity_poly.pdbx_strand_id
1 'polypeptide(L)'
;MKAFKTILLTCLTAGLSLQSCKEEFLDYTPQGALGEDMLATREGVNSLLIGAYAALDGQGNYGLNINGGTAWAVGPDNAIYGSGYGGESHAMPLSTSVEPINEFLNERWKASYAGVSRCNAVLRVAAKTKDLTDAELKNIVGQTRFLRGHYYFELKRMYNMVPWIDEHTTDFKQPNDKDIWPMIEEDFKYAVENVPSTQPEAGRINKTAAQAYLGKVCLYQKKYAEAKANFDLVINGGITSRGKKSGPEPGVRG
;
A
#
# COMPACT_ATOMS: atom_id res chain seq x y z
N MET A 1 7.87 -35.28 67.24
CA MET A 1 7.69 -33.84 67.00
C MET A 1 8.53 -33.28 65.85
N LYS A 2 9.83 -33.63 65.70
CA LYS A 2 10.67 -33.14 64.58
C LYS A 2 10.15 -33.62 63.20
N ALA A 3 9.83 -34.90 63.05
CA ALA A 3 9.30 -35.46 61.80
C ALA A 3 7.97 -34.83 61.34
N PHE A 4 7.08 -34.47 62.29
CA PHE A 4 5.81 -33.80 61.97
C PHE A 4 6.02 -32.37 61.46
N LYS A 5 7.01 -31.64 62.03
CA LYS A 5 7.42 -30.32 61.52
C LYS A 5 8.07 -30.41 60.14
N THR A 6 8.87 -31.45 59.88
CA THR A 6 9.49 -31.66 58.57
C THR A 6 8.44 -31.95 57.50
N ILE A 7 7.48 -32.84 57.77
CA ILE A 7 6.38 -33.17 56.84
C ILE A 7 5.50 -31.94 56.56
N LEU A 8 5.18 -31.14 57.59
CA LEU A 8 4.39 -29.91 57.41
C LEU A 8 5.13 -28.88 56.53
N LEU A 9 6.45 -28.77 56.68
CA LEU A 9 7.28 -27.84 55.91
C LEU A 9 7.43 -28.28 54.44
N THR A 10 7.52 -29.60 54.19
CA THR A 10 7.57 -30.16 52.82
C THR A 10 6.22 -30.05 52.10
N CYS A 11 5.10 -30.22 52.80
CA CYS A 11 3.77 -29.99 52.22
C CYS A 11 3.52 -28.50 51.91
N LEU A 12 4.05 -27.59 52.74
CA LEU A 12 3.92 -26.15 52.51
C LEU A 12 4.73 -25.68 51.29
N THR A 13 5.95 -26.20 51.09
CA THR A 13 6.76 -25.89 49.89
C THR A 13 6.22 -26.54 48.61
N ALA A 14 5.60 -27.71 48.70
CA ALA A 14 4.91 -28.34 47.56
C ALA A 14 3.59 -27.62 47.18
N GLY A 15 2.91 -27.00 48.15
CA GLY A 15 1.70 -26.21 47.88
C GLY A 15 1.97 -24.90 47.12
N LEU A 16 3.16 -24.29 47.31
CA LEU A 16 3.54 -23.06 46.60
C LEU A 16 3.97 -23.30 45.14
N SER A 17 4.33 -24.53 44.76
CA SER A 17 4.77 -24.87 43.40
C SER A 17 3.62 -25.15 42.43
N LEU A 18 2.38 -25.20 42.92
CA LEU A 18 1.16 -25.37 42.10
C LEU A 18 0.48 -24.04 41.76
N GLN A 19 0.99 -22.89 42.23
CA GLN A 19 0.65 -21.58 41.68
C GLN A 19 1.45 -21.33 40.40
N SER A 20 1.27 -22.21 39.41
CA SER A 20 1.69 -21.91 38.05
C SER A 20 0.89 -20.69 37.59
N CYS A 21 1.59 -19.69 37.05
CA CYS A 21 0.96 -18.49 36.51
C CYS A 21 -0.12 -18.94 35.52
N LYS A 22 -1.37 -18.49 35.72
CA LYS A 22 -2.44 -18.73 34.75
C LYS A 22 -1.97 -18.24 33.39
N GLU A 23 -2.20 -19.01 32.32
CA GLU A 23 -1.80 -18.63 30.96
C GLU A 23 -2.36 -17.26 30.53
N GLU A 24 -3.46 -16.83 31.15
CA GLU A 24 -4.06 -15.50 31.00
C GLU A 24 -3.11 -14.33 31.39
N PHE A 25 -2.06 -14.57 32.19
CA PHE A 25 -1.00 -13.57 32.45
C PHE A 25 -0.08 -13.37 31.24
N LEU A 26 0.08 -14.41 30.40
CA LEU A 26 0.91 -14.36 29.18
C LEU A 26 0.11 -13.86 27.97
N ASP A 27 -1.22 -13.98 27.99
CA ASP A 27 -2.12 -13.40 27.00
C ASP A 27 -2.44 -11.93 27.31
N TYR A 28 -1.45 -11.07 27.11
CA TYR A 28 -1.67 -9.62 27.13
C TYR A 28 -2.09 -9.14 25.73
N THR A 29 -3.35 -8.74 25.57
CA THR A 29 -3.76 -8.01 24.36
C THR A 29 -3.16 -6.60 24.42
N PRO A 30 -2.37 -6.18 23.41
CA PRO A 30 -1.75 -4.87 23.43
C PRO A 30 -2.80 -3.76 23.53
N GLN A 31 -2.79 -3.04 24.66
CA GLN A 31 -3.67 -1.90 24.87
C GLN A 31 -3.32 -0.81 23.85
N GLY A 32 -4.27 -0.48 22.97
CA GLY A 32 -4.10 0.54 21.93
C GLY A 32 -3.76 0.02 20.52
N ALA A 33 -3.62 -1.30 20.33
CA ALA A 33 -3.52 -1.89 18.99
C ALA A 33 -4.71 -2.82 18.74
N LEU A 34 -5.47 -2.56 17.68
CA LEU A 34 -6.53 -3.47 17.25
C LEU A 34 -5.90 -4.66 16.52
N GLY A 35 -6.10 -5.87 17.05
CA GLY A 35 -5.67 -7.09 16.37
C GLY A 35 -6.41 -7.28 15.05
N GLU A 36 -5.77 -7.95 14.09
CA GLU A 36 -6.37 -8.19 12.76
C GLU A 36 -7.74 -8.88 12.86
N ASP A 37 -7.91 -9.78 13.82
CA ASP A 37 -9.16 -10.53 14.00
C ASP A 37 -10.30 -9.63 14.52
N MET A 38 -9.98 -8.57 15.28
CA MET A 38 -10.96 -7.55 15.68
C MET A 38 -11.37 -6.64 14.52
N LEU A 39 -10.49 -6.49 13.53
CA LEU A 39 -10.72 -5.67 12.33
C LEU A 39 -11.36 -6.45 11.18
N ALA A 40 -11.53 -7.78 11.32
CA ALA A 40 -12.10 -8.67 10.32
C ALA A 40 -13.64 -8.50 10.16
N THR A 41 -14.13 -7.27 10.24
CA THR A 41 -15.52 -6.85 10.05
C THR A 41 -15.67 -5.99 8.79
N ARG A 42 -16.90 -5.78 8.31
CA ARG A 42 -17.17 -4.89 7.16
C ARG A 42 -16.55 -3.51 7.40
N GLU A 43 -16.77 -2.92 8.56
CA GLU A 43 -16.29 -1.59 8.91
C GLU A 43 -14.77 -1.56 9.06
N GLY A 44 -14.18 -2.54 9.76
CA GLY A 44 -12.75 -2.60 10.01
C GLY A 44 -11.93 -2.72 8.72
N VAL A 45 -12.35 -3.60 7.80
CA VAL A 45 -11.72 -3.75 6.48
C VAL A 45 -11.82 -2.45 5.67
N ASN A 46 -12.97 -1.78 5.70
CA ASN A 46 -13.18 -0.54 4.94
C ASN A 46 -12.35 0.63 5.54
N SER A 47 -12.23 0.70 6.87
CA SER A 47 -11.35 1.66 7.55
C SER A 47 -9.87 1.46 7.19
N LEU A 48 -9.41 0.21 7.12
CA LEU A 48 -8.06 -0.10 6.67
C LEU A 48 -7.86 0.32 5.21
N LEU A 49 -8.84 0.08 4.33
CA LEU A 49 -8.79 0.51 2.93
C LEU A 49 -8.70 2.05 2.82
N ILE A 50 -9.47 2.79 3.61
CA ILE A 50 -9.35 4.26 3.69
C ILE A 50 -7.93 4.65 4.13
N GLY A 51 -7.35 3.94 5.10
CA GLY A 51 -5.96 4.13 5.51
C GLY A 51 -4.95 3.89 4.39
N ALA A 52 -5.19 2.89 3.52
CA ALA A 52 -4.38 2.67 2.32
C ALA A 52 -4.52 3.85 1.34
N TYR A 53 -5.74 4.33 1.07
CA TYR A 53 -5.95 5.54 0.25
C TYR A 53 -5.25 6.77 0.82
N ALA A 54 -5.31 6.99 2.13
CA ALA A 54 -4.67 8.15 2.77
C ALA A 54 -3.15 8.17 2.59
N ALA A 55 -2.51 7.02 2.31
CA ALA A 55 -1.09 6.99 1.97
C ALA A 55 -0.78 7.58 0.59
N LEU A 56 -1.78 7.76 -0.30
CA LEU A 56 -1.61 8.51 -1.54
C LEU A 56 -1.27 9.99 -1.30
N ASP A 57 -1.71 10.58 -0.20
CA ASP A 57 -1.30 11.95 0.16
C ASP A 57 0.18 12.02 0.54
N GLY A 58 0.80 10.88 0.87
CA GLY A 58 2.25 10.72 1.01
C GLY A 58 2.88 11.71 1.98
N GLN A 59 2.21 12.19 3.02
CA GLN A 59 2.81 13.19 3.91
C GLN A 59 4.03 12.62 4.64
N GLY A 60 5.18 13.24 4.40
CA GLY A 60 6.43 13.00 5.11
C GLY A 60 6.66 13.97 6.26
N ASN A 61 7.85 13.89 6.84
CA ASN A 61 8.35 14.95 7.71
C ASN A 61 8.39 16.29 6.94
N TYR A 62 8.19 17.40 7.64
CA TYR A 62 8.17 18.77 7.10
C TYR A 62 7.01 19.10 6.13
N GLY A 63 5.92 18.32 6.11
CA GLY A 63 4.75 18.63 5.29
C GLY A 63 4.97 18.44 3.78
N LEU A 64 6.07 17.78 3.40
CA LEU A 64 6.37 17.44 2.02
C LEU A 64 5.51 16.26 1.59
N ASN A 65 4.76 16.45 0.50
CA ASN A 65 3.94 15.39 -0.09
C ASN A 65 4.85 14.48 -0.92
N ILE A 66 5.22 13.34 -0.36
CA ILE A 66 6.13 12.35 -0.95
C ILE A 66 5.52 11.68 -2.19
N ASN A 67 4.19 11.73 -2.39
CA ASN A 67 3.48 11.13 -3.53
C ASN A 67 3.08 12.11 -4.64
N GLY A 68 3.32 13.42 -4.49
CA GLY A 68 2.91 14.41 -5.48
C GLY A 68 3.31 15.87 -5.22
N GLY A 69 4.16 16.15 -4.24
CA GLY A 69 4.62 17.50 -3.89
C GLY A 69 6.04 17.80 -4.37
N THR A 70 6.15 18.87 -5.14
CA THR A 70 7.34 19.70 -5.47
C THR A 70 8.57 19.03 -6.08
N ALA A 71 9.22 18.05 -5.45
CA ALA A 71 10.50 17.52 -5.93
C ALA A 71 10.37 16.47 -7.07
N TRP A 72 9.24 15.76 -7.14
CA TRP A 72 9.04 14.63 -8.08
C TRP A 72 7.98 14.89 -9.16
N ALA A 73 7.32 16.04 -9.12
CA ALA A 73 6.23 16.39 -10.03
C ALA A 73 6.69 16.98 -11.36
N VAL A 74 7.99 17.29 -11.47
CA VAL A 74 8.57 18.02 -12.60
C VAL A 74 9.79 17.28 -13.13
N GLY A 75 9.87 17.13 -14.45
CA GLY A 75 11.04 16.57 -15.12
C GLY A 75 12.28 17.44 -14.85
N PRO A 76 13.49 16.85 -14.94
CA PRO A 76 14.73 17.59 -14.70
C PRO A 76 14.92 18.77 -15.67
N ASP A 77 14.26 18.75 -16.82
CA ASP A 77 14.23 19.81 -17.84
C ASP A 77 13.14 20.87 -17.61
N ASN A 78 12.14 20.58 -16.77
CA ASN A 78 10.97 21.43 -16.57
C ASN A 78 10.88 22.01 -15.14
N ALA A 79 11.94 21.85 -14.34
CA ALA A 79 12.00 22.25 -12.95
C ALA A 79 13.10 23.30 -12.71
N ILE A 80 12.71 24.49 -12.26
CA ILE A 80 13.65 25.49 -11.72
C ILE A 80 13.43 25.50 -10.20
N TYR A 81 14.21 24.69 -9.49
CA TYR A 81 14.11 24.57 -8.03
C TYR A 81 15.35 25.20 -7.37
N GLY A 82 15.17 26.41 -6.80
CA GLY A 82 16.19 27.08 -5.98
C GLY A 82 17.43 27.59 -6.73
N SER A 83 18.15 28.52 -6.11
CA SER A 83 19.42 29.04 -6.60
C SER A 83 20.47 27.92 -6.62
N GLY A 84 21.20 27.76 -7.73
CA GLY A 84 22.15 26.67 -7.99
C GLY A 84 23.34 26.51 -7.02
N TYR A 85 23.37 27.23 -5.89
CA TYR A 85 24.31 27.05 -4.80
C TYR A 85 23.60 27.24 -3.45
N GLY A 86 23.40 26.14 -2.71
CA GLY A 86 22.86 26.11 -1.34
C GLY A 86 21.33 25.93 -1.25
N GLY A 87 20.88 25.30 -0.15
CA GLY A 87 19.47 25.01 0.14
C GLY A 87 19.01 23.62 -0.32
N GLU A 88 17.73 23.48 -0.64
CA GLU A 88 17.08 22.27 -1.16
C GLU A 88 17.54 21.89 -2.60
N SER A 89 18.72 22.35 -3.04
CA SER A 89 19.31 22.03 -4.35
C SER A 89 19.62 20.52 -4.50
N HIS A 90 19.67 19.77 -3.40
CA HIS A 90 19.73 18.31 -3.36
C HIS A 90 18.39 17.60 -3.64
N ALA A 91 17.28 18.35 -3.65
CA ALA A 91 15.93 17.83 -3.88
C ALA A 91 15.70 17.38 -5.32
N MET A 92 16.56 17.80 -6.24
CA MET A 92 16.38 17.52 -7.66
C MET A 92 17.32 16.40 -8.15
N PRO A 93 16.80 15.41 -8.89
CA PRO A 93 17.61 14.59 -9.77
C PRO A 93 18.24 15.38 -10.95
N LEU A 94 18.13 16.73 -10.98
CA LEU A 94 18.90 17.60 -11.89
C LEU A 94 20.41 17.56 -11.62
N SER A 95 20.81 17.18 -10.40
CA SER A 95 22.21 17.01 -10.07
C SER A 95 22.74 15.75 -10.77
N THR A 96 23.75 15.89 -11.61
CA THR A 96 24.54 14.76 -12.14
C THR A 96 25.28 13.97 -11.04
N SER A 97 25.20 14.43 -9.79
CA SER A 97 25.77 13.80 -8.60
C SER A 97 24.65 13.50 -7.59
N VAL A 98 24.08 12.30 -7.66
CA VAL A 98 23.14 11.79 -6.67
C VAL A 98 23.92 11.00 -5.62
N GLU A 99 23.89 11.47 -4.38
CA GLU A 99 24.52 10.76 -3.27
C GLU A 99 23.66 9.58 -2.79
N PRO A 100 24.26 8.46 -2.36
CA PRO A 100 23.52 7.34 -1.78
C PRO A 100 22.71 7.72 -0.53
N ILE A 101 23.07 8.81 0.16
CA ILE A 101 22.42 9.32 1.36
C ILE A 101 21.33 10.37 1.07
N ASN A 102 20.88 10.49 -0.19
CA ASN A 102 19.86 11.46 -0.56
C ASN A 102 18.53 11.18 0.18
N GLU A 103 18.15 12.10 1.07
CA GLU A 103 16.96 11.96 1.92
C GLU A 103 15.67 11.90 1.09
N PHE A 104 15.56 12.64 -0.01
CA PHE A 104 14.37 12.61 -0.85
C PHE A 104 14.14 11.23 -1.48
N LEU A 105 15.22 10.56 -1.91
CA LEU A 105 15.15 9.17 -2.39
C LEU A 105 14.75 8.22 -1.26
N ASN A 106 15.28 8.39 -0.05
CA ASN A 106 14.93 7.54 1.08
C ASN A 106 13.47 7.72 1.52
N GLU A 107 12.98 8.96 1.59
CA GLU A 107 11.60 9.25 1.96
C GLU A 107 10.62 8.70 0.93
N ARG A 108 10.94 8.81 -0.37
CA ARG A 108 10.14 8.20 -1.44
C ARG A 108 10.05 6.67 -1.33
N TRP A 109 11.15 6.02 -0.98
CA TRP A 109 11.17 4.59 -0.68
C TRP A 109 10.25 4.26 0.49
N LYS A 110 10.42 4.95 1.63
CA LYS A 110 9.64 4.74 2.85
C LYS A 110 8.14 4.95 2.62
N ALA A 111 7.74 6.05 1.97
CA ALA A 111 6.33 6.33 1.71
C ALA A 111 5.67 5.27 0.82
N SER A 112 6.37 4.83 -0.22
CA SER A 112 5.84 3.79 -1.12
C SER A 112 5.66 2.46 -0.37
N TYR A 113 6.64 2.03 0.41
CA TYR A 113 6.52 0.81 1.23
C TYR A 113 5.53 0.95 2.39
N ALA A 114 5.33 2.15 2.93
CA ALA A 114 4.26 2.40 3.90
C ALA A 114 2.87 2.18 3.26
N GLY A 115 2.68 2.64 2.02
CA GLY A 115 1.49 2.36 1.22
C GLY A 115 1.29 0.86 0.96
N VAL A 116 2.36 0.17 0.53
CA VAL A 116 2.35 -1.30 0.35
C VAL A 116 1.96 -2.03 1.63
N SER A 117 2.57 -1.68 2.76
CA SER A 117 2.31 -2.33 4.05
C SER A 117 0.83 -2.18 4.47
N ARG A 118 0.25 -0.99 4.27
CA ARG A 118 -1.19 -0.74 4.50
C ARG A 118 -2.07 -1.58 3.59
N CYS A 119 -1.72 -1.71 2.31
CA CYS A 119 -2.46 -2.57 1.39
C CYS A 119 -2.39 -4.04 1.83
N ASN A 120 -1.20 -4.52 2.19
CA ASN A 120 -1.00 -5.89 2.66
C ASN A 120 -1.81 -6.16 3.95
N ALA A 121 -1.92 -5.19 4.85
CA ALA A 121 -2.78 -5.31 6.03
C ALA A 121 -4.26 -5.44 5.66
N VAL A 122 -4.77 -4.65 4.70
CA VAL A 122 -6.13 -4.80 4.20
C VAL A 122 -6.35 -6.20 3.63
N LEU A 123 -5.42 -6.71 2.82
CA LEU A 123 -5.54 -8.04 2.21
C LEU A 123 -5.58 -9.16 3.25
N ARG A 124 -4.72 -9.10 4.29
CA ARG A 124 -4.75 -10.08 5.39
C ARG A 124 -6.06 -10.07 6.15
N VAL A 125 -6.57 -8.88 6.49
CA VAL A 125 -7.82 -8.76 7.27
C VAL A 125 -9.04 -9.13 6.41
N ALA A 126 -9.05 -8.73 5.14
CA ALA A 126 -10.09 -9.09 4.19
C ALA A 126 -10.14 -10.61 3.92
N ALA A 127 -9.02 -11.33 3.99
CA ALA A 127 -9.01 -12.79 3.87
C ALA A 127 -9.65 -13.51 5.08
N LYS A 128 -9.76 -12.84 6.23
CA LYS A 128 -10.32 -13.39 7.47
C LYS A 128 -11.79 -13.05 7.68
N THR A 129 -12.28 -11.97 7.07
CA THR A 129 -13.65 -11.50 7.29
C THR A 129 -14.68 -12.42 6.66
N LYS A 130 -15.84 -12.57 7.33
CA LYS A 130 -17.02 -13.27 6.80
C LYS A 130 -18.23 -12.33 6.66
N ASP A 131 -18.02 -11.04 6.95
CA ASP A 131 -19.09 -10.05 7.08
C ASP A 131 -19.38 -9.30 5.77
N LEU A 132 -18.64 -9.63 4.70
CA LEU A 132 -18.77 -9.05 3.37
C LEU A 132 -19.37 -10.07 2.40
N THR A 133 -20.23 -9.59 1.50
CA THR A 133 -20.61 -10.37 0.32
C THR A 133 -19.42 -10.54 -0.63
N ASP A 134 -19.44 -11.56 -1.48
CA ASP A 134 -18.39 -11.79 -2.48
C ASP A 134 -18.13 -10.56 -3.36
N ALA A 135 -19.18 -9.82 -3.74
CA ALA A 135 -19.07 -8.61 -4.55
C ALA A 135 -18.39 -7.46 -3.79
N GLU A 136 -18.74 -7.25 -2.52
CA GLU A 136 -18.09 -6.25 -1.67
C GLU A 136 -16.62 -6.60 -1.43
N LEU A 137 -16.34 -7.87 -1.12
CA LEU A 137 -14.98 -8.36 -0.90
C LEU A 137 -14.12 -8.18 -2.15
N LYS A 138 -14.62 -8.59 -3.33
CA LYS A 138 -13.93 -8.40 -4.61
C LYS A 138 -13.69 -6.94 -4.94
N ASN A 139 -14.66 -6.06 -4.68
CA ASN A 139 -14.48 -4.62 -4.85
C ASN A 139 -13.37 -4.09 -3.94
N ILE A 140 -13.40 -4.39 -2.64
CA ILE A 140 -12.39 -3.95 -1.68
C ILE A 140 -11.00 -4.47 -2.06
N VAL A 141 -10.86 -5.78 -2.31
CA VAL A 141 -9.58 -6.38 -2.71
C VAL A 141 -9.10 -5.78 -4.02
N GLY A 142 -10.00 -5.54 -4.99
CA GLY A 142 -9.67 -4.88 -6.25
C GLY A 142 -9.12 -3.47 -6.06
N GLN A 143 -9.73 -2.66 -5.19
CA GLN A 143 -9.23 -1.33 -4.85
C GLN A 143 -7.87 -1.41 -4.15
N THR A 144 -7.71 -2.33 -3.19
CA THR A 144 -6.44 -2.52 -2.47
C THR A 144 -5.31 -2.94 -3.41
N ARG A 145 -5.57 -3.89 -4.31
CA ARG A 145 -4.57 -4.35 -5.30
C ARG A 145 -4.22 -3.24 -6.29
N PHE A 146 -5.19 -2.43 -6.73
CA PHE A 146 -4.90 -1.23 -7.51
C PHE A 146 -3.91 -0.29 -6.78
N LEU A 147 -4.16 -0.01 -5.50
CA LEU A 147 -3.31 0.87 -4.70
C LEU A 147 -1.91 0.27 -4.51
N ARG A 148 -1.82 -1.03 -4.20
CA ARG A 148 -0.54 -1.73 -4.09
C ARG A 148 0.25 -1.70 -5.40
N GLY A 149 -0.42 -2.00 -6.52
CA GLY A 149 0.15 -1.88 -7.86
C GLY A 149 0.63 -0.46 -8.16
N HIS A 150 -0.09 0.57 -7.72
CA HIS A 150 0.34 1.96 -7.84
C HIS A 150 1.63 2.23 -7.06
N TYR A 151 1.71 1.86 -5.78
CA TYR A 151 2.91 2.07 -4.97
C TYR A 151 4.13 1.31 -5.53
N TYR A 152 3.93 0.07 -5.99
CA TYR A 152 5.00 -0.68 -6.64
C TYR A 152 5.39 -0.13 -8.00
N PHE A 153 4.45 0.40 -8.78
CA PHE A 153 4.76 1.07 -10.04
C PHE A 153 5.59 2.35 -9.83
N GLU A 154 5.34 3.09 -8.75
CA GLU A 154 6.17 4.22 -8.34
C GLU A 154 7.58 3.78 -7.90
N LEU A 155 7.70 2.70 -7.12
CA LEU A 155 9.01 2.12 -6.79
C LEU A 155 9.74 1.63 -8.05
N LYS A 156 9.04 0.96 -8.96
CA LYS A 156 9.60 0.38 -10.18
C LYS A 156 10.15 1.44 -11.12
N ARG A 157 9.42 2.54 -11.35
CA ARG A 157 9.91 3.61 -12.22
C ARG A 157 11.13 4.34 -11.65
N MET A 158 11.28 4.35 -10.32
CA MET A 158 12.27 5.16 -9.63
C MET A 158 13.55 4.39 -9.33
N TYR A 159 13.44 3.14 -8.91
CA TYR A 159 14.58 2.31 -8.49
C TYR A 159 14.82 1.11 -9.39
N ASN A 160 13.89 0.79 -10.30
CA ASN A 160 13.86 -0.40 -11.15
C ASN A 160 13.79 -1.74 -10.38
N MET A 161 14.80 -2.06 -9.59
CA MET A 161 14.93 -3.34 -8.89
C MET A 161 14.66 -3.15 -7.40
N VAL A 162 13.51 -3.64 -6.94
CA VAL A 162 13.04 -3.52 -5.54
C VAL A 162 12.46 -4.86 -5.07
N PRO A 163 12.53 -5.20 -3.77
CA PRO A 163 11.93 -6.42 -3.26
C PRO A 163 10.40 -6.38 -3.34
N TRP A 164 9.80 -7.49 -3.76
CA TRP A 164 8.35 -7.69 -3.65
C TRP A 164 8.01 -8.19 -2.23
N ILE A 165 7.16 -7.44 -1.53
CA ILE A 165 6.71 -7.68 -0.16
C ILE A 165 5.18 -7.68 -0.19
N ASP A 166 4.60 -8.85 0.00
CA ASP A 166 3.15 -9.06 -0.03
C ASP A 166 2.58 -9.38 1.37
N GLU A 167 1.28 -9.67 1.42
CA GLU A 167 0.56 -10.05 2.63
C GLU A 167 1.04 -11.35 3.27
N HIS A 168 1.81 -12.17 2.54
CA HIS A 168 2.34 -13.46 2.99
C HIS A 168 3.81 -13.38 3.40
N THR A 169 4.48 -12.25 3.14
CA THR A 169 5.88 -12.03 3.45
C THR A 169 6.07 -11.85 4.96
N THR A 170 6.81 -12.77 5.58
CA THR A 170 7.14 -12.74 7.02
C THR A 170 8.58 -12.32 7.30
N ASP A 171 9.50 -12.64 6.39
CA ASP A 171 10.88 -12.13 6.42
C ASP A 171 11.02 -10.95 5.45
N PHE A 172 11.26 -9.76 5.99
CA PHE A 172 11.42 -8.55 5.18
C PHE A 172 12.81 -8.42 4.53
N LYS A 173 13.77 -9.31 4.84
CA LYS A 173 15.08 -9.36 4.17
C LYS A 173 14.99 -10.06 2.81
N GLN A 174 14.18 -9.48 1.92
CA GLN A 174 14.03 -9.99 0.57
C GLN A 174 15.08 -9.40 -0.39
N PRO A 175 15.63 -10.19 -1.32
CA PRO A 175 16.52 -9.67 -2.35
C PRO A 175 15.75 -8.79 -3.34
N ASN A 176 16.45 -7.86 -3.97
CA ASN A 176 15.94 -7.00 -5.04
C ASN A 176 16.38 -7.49 -6.42
N ASP A 177 16.41 -8.80 -6.65
CA ASP A 177 16.97 -9.45 -7.83
C ASP A 177 15.94 -9.84 -8.89
N LYS A 178 14.64 -9.65 -8.61
CA LYS A 178 13.54 -10.03 -9.50
C LYS A 178 12.87 -8.81 -10.12
N ASP A 179 12.41 -9.01 -11.36
CA ASP A 179 11.55 -8.04 -12.02
C ASP A 179 10.11 -8.17 -11.52
N ILE A 180 9.59 -7.09 -10.93
CA ILE A 180 8.26 -7.04 -10.31
C ILE A 180 7.13 -6.60 -11.27
N TRP A 181 7.45 -6.30 -12.53
CA TRP A 181 6.44 -5.93 -13.53
C TRP A 181 5.25 -6.91 -13.62
N PRO A 182 5.45 -8.25 -13.61
CA PRO A 182 4.34 -9.20 -13.68
C PRO A 182 3.36 -9.05 -12.51
N MET A 183 3.86 -8.82 -11.30
CA MET A 183 3.05 -8.67 -10.10
C MET A 183 2.28 -7.34 -10.09
N ILE A 184 2.92 -6.26 -10.55
CA ILE A 184 2.25 -4.96 -10.76
C ILE A 184 1.10 -5.10 -11.77
N GLU A 185 1.33 -5.77 -12.90
CA GLU A 185 0.29 -6.01 -13.89
C GLU A 185 -0.87 -6.84 -13.34
N GLU A 186 -0.57 -7.89 -12.57
CA GLU A 186 -1.57 -8.78 -12.01
C GLU A 186 -2.49 -8.03 -11.03
N ASP A 187 -1.92 -7.16 -10.20
CA ASP A 187 -2.68 -6.28 -9.30
C ASP A 187 -3.65 -5.36 -10.07
N PHE A 188 -3.19 -4.76 -11.18
CA PHE A 188 -4.06 -3.91 -12.01
C PHE A 188 -5.10 -4.70 -12.81
N LYS A 189 -4.75 -5.89 -13.34
CA LYS A 189 -5.71 -6.77 -14.04
C LYS A 189 -6.82 -7.20 -13.10
N TYR A 190 -6.46 -7.63 -11.89
CA TYR A 190 -7.45 -8.00 -10.88
C TYR A 190 -8.38 -6.83 -10.55
N ALA A 191 -7.85 -5.61 -10.42
CA ALA A 191 -8.67 -4.42 -10.19
C ALA A 191 -9.65 -4.14 -11.35
N VAL A 192 -9.20 -4.26 -12.61
CA VAL A 192 -10.06 -4.10 -13.80
C VAL A 192 -11.21 -5.10 -13.81
N GLU A 193 -10.96 -6.33 -13.38
CA GLU A 193 -11.95 -7.41 -13.36
C GLU A 193 -12.99 -7.27 -12.24
N ASN A 194 -12.57 -6.75 -11.08
CA ASN A 194 -13.35 -6.86 -9.83
C ASN A 194 -13.91 -5.54 -9.29
N VAL A 195 -13.39 -4.39 -9.74
CA VAL A 195 -13.87 -3.09 -9.28
C VAL A 195 -15.06 -2.63 -10.15
N PRO A 196 -16.15 -2.13 -9.56
CA PRO A 196 -17.29 -1.64 -10.32
C PRO A 196 -16.96 -0.39 -11.14
N SER A 197 -17.77 -0.12 -12.17
CA SER A 197 -17.63 1.06 -13.02
C SER A 197 -17.95 2.37 -12.30
N THR A 198 -18.72 2.31 -11.22
CA THR A 198 -19.06 3.46 -10.36
C THR A 198 -18.78 3.13 -8.90
N GLN A 199 -18.48 4.14 -8.10
CA GLN A 199 -18.30 4.02 -6.66
C GLN A 199 -19.19 5.02 -5.92
N PRO A 200 -19.64 4.73 -4.69
CA PRO A 200 -20.42 5.67 -3.90
C PRO A 200 -19.65 6.97 -3.65
N GLU A 201 -18.36 6.86 -3.29
CA GLU A 201 -17.48 8.00 -3.05
C GLU A 201 -16.63 8.31 -4.29
N ALA A 202 -16.65 9.58 -4.71
CA ALA A 202 -15.98 10.01 -5.94
C ALA A 202 -14.45 9.81 -5.95
N GLY A 203 -13.82 9.77 -4.76
CA GLY A 203 -12.39 9.56 -4.60
C GLY A 203 -11.93 8.11 -4.71
N ARG A 204 -12.86 7.13 -4.70
CA ARG A 204 -12.50 5.72 -4.86
C ARG A 204 -12.26 5.39 -6.32
N ILE A 205 -11.29 4.51 -6.54
CA ILE A 205 -10.95 4.00 -7.86
C ILE A 205 -12.10 3.15 -8.40
N ASN A 206 -12.38 3.32 -9.69
CA ASN A 206 -13.35 2.53 -10.43
C ASN A 206 -12.66 1.74 -11.54
N LYS A 207 -13.43 0.91 -12.25
CA LYS A 207 -12.92 0.11 -13.38
C LYS A 207 -12.17 0.94 -14.42
N THR A 208 -12.68 2.12 -14.77
CA THR A 208 -12.05 3.01 -15.75
C THR A 208 -10.65 3.44 -15.30
N ALA A 209 -10.50 3.83 -14.03
CA ALA A 209 -9.20 4.19 -13.46
C ALA A 209 -8.23 3.00 -13.47
N ALA A 210 -8.70 1.82 -13.10
CA ALA A 210 -7.91 0.58 -13.16
C ALA A 210 -7.43 0.28 -14.59
N GLN A 211 -8.31 0.42 -15.59
CA GLN A 211 -7.99 0.19 -17.00
C GLN A 211 -6.94 1.20 -17.50
N ALA A 212 -7.09 2.47 -17.14
CA ALA A 212 -6.13 3.51 -17.51
C ALA A 212 -4.73 3.24 -16.93
N TYR A 213 -4.66 2.81 -15.66
CA TYR A 213 -3.38 2.45 -15.03
C TYR A 213 -2.77 1.19 -15.64
N LEU A 214 -3.58 0.18 -15.98
CA LEU A 214 -3.08 -1.01 -16.69
C LEU A 214 -2.46 -0.62 -18.04
N GLY A 215 -3.12 0.24 -18.82
CA GLY A 215 -2.57 0.79 -20.06
C GLY A 215 -1.25 1.55 -19.83
N LYS A 216 -1.17 2.36 -18.77
CA LYS A 216 0.04 3.09 -18.37
C LYS A 216 1.19 2.15 -18.03
N VAL A 217 0.92 1.08 -17.27
CA VAL A 217 1.93 0.06 -16.92
C VAL A 217 2.43 -0.69 -18.16
N CYS A 218 1.54 -1.09 -19.07
CA CYS A 218 1.93 -1.70 -20.34
C CYS A 218 2.83 -0.75 -21.16
N LEU A 219 2.51 0.55 -21.19
CA LEU A 219 3.31 1.55 -21.92
C LEU A 219 4.74 1.66 -21.36
N TYR A 220 4.91 1.69 -20.04
CA TYR A 220 6.25 1.72 -19.41
C TYR A 220 7.08 0.47 -19.70
N GLN A 221 6.41 -0.67 -19.91
CA GLN A 221 7.04 -1.93 -20.35
C GLN A 221 7.24 -2.02 -21.87
N LYS A 222 6.89 -0.97 -22.64
CA LYS A 222 6.94 -0.95 -24.11
C LYS A 222 6.00 -1.98 -24.77
N LYS A 223 4.96 -2.44 -24.05
CA LYS A 223 3.87 -3.29 -24.56
C LYS A 223 2.82 -2.42 -25.25
N TYR A 224 3.20 -1.83 -26.38
CA TYR A 224 2.43 -0.76 -27.03
C TYR A 224 1.05 -1.21 -27.51
N ALA A 225 0.92 -2.44 -28.00
CA ALA A 225 -0.36 -2.97 -28.49
C ALA A 225 -1.37 -3.10 -27.33
N GLU A 226 -0.93 -3.69 -26.21
CA GLU A 226 -1.72 -3.86 -25.00
C GLU A 226 -2.05 -2.52 -24.35
N ALA A 227 -1.08 -1.59 -24.31
CA ALA A 227 -1.31 -0.24 -23.81
C ALA A 227 -2.39 0.47 -24.63
N LYS A 228 -2.30 0.43 -25.96
CA LYS A 228 -3.29 1.02 -26.86
C LYS A 228 -4.68 0.41 -26.62
N ALA A 229 -4.78 -0.93 -26.56
CA ALA A 229 -6.06 -1.60 -26.33
C ALA A 229 -6.73 -1.16 -25.01
N ASN A 230 -5.96 -1.03 -23.93
CA ASN A 230 -6.45 -0.52 -22.66
C ASN A 230 -6.93 0.94 -22.76
N PHE A 231 -6.16 1.81 -23.42
CA PHE A 231 -6.52 3.21 -23.58
C PHE A 231 -7.74 3.41 -24.49
N ASP A 232 -7.89 2.62 -25.55
CA ASP A 232 -9.06 2.65 -26.42
C ASP A 232 -10.35 2.36 -25.63
N LEU A 233 -10.32 1.39 -24.70
CA LEU A 233 -11.45 1.09 -23.82
C LEU A 233 -11.83 2.29 -22.94
N VAL A 234 -10.84 2.99 -22.39
CA VAL A 234 -11.05 4.18 -21.56
C VAL A 234 -11.61 5.34 -22.39
N ILE A 235 -11.06 5.61 -23.58
CA ILE A 235 -11.47 6.72 -24.44
C ILE A 235 -12.91 6.51 -24.95
N ASN A 236 -13.25 5.28 -25.35
CA ASN A 236 -14.53 5.00 -26.00
C ASN A 236 -15.67 4.77 -24.99
N GLY A 237 -15.38 4.20 -23.82
CA GLY A 237 -16.39 3.76 -22.86
C GLY A 237 -16.16 4.15 -21.40
N GLY A 238 -15.10 4.90 -21.11
CA GLY A 238 -14.75 5.26 -19.74
C GLY A 238 -15.77 6.20 -19.10
N ILE A 239 -16.00 5.97 -17.81
CA ILE A 239 -16.77 6.85 -16.93
C ILE A 239 -15.99 7.12 -15.64
N THR A 240 -16.24 8.27 -15.03
CA THR A 240 -15.81 8.62 -13.66
C THR A 240 -16.55 7.77 -12.63
N SER A 241 -16.07 7.73 -11.39
CA SER A 241 -16.73 7.01 -10.29
C SER A 241 -18.18 7.44 -10.05
N ARG A 242 -18.55 8.67 -10.44
CA ARG A 242 -19.93 9.20 -10.40
C ARG A 242 -20.73 9.00 -11.69
N GLY A 243 -20.25 8.18 -12.63
CA GLY A 243 -20.95 7.84 -13.86
C GLY A 243 -20.91 8.88 -14.97
N LYS A 244 -20.18 10.00 -14.81
CA LYS A 244 -19.97 10.96 -15.91
C LYS A 244 -18.96 10.41 -16.92
N LYS A 245 -19.19 10.58 -18.22
CA LYS A 245 -18.24 10.16 -19.27
C LYS A 245 -16.84 10.75 -19.02
N SER A 246 -15.81 9.91 -19.08
CA SER A 246 -14.41 10.34 -19.00
C SER A 246 -13.85 10.54 -20.41
N GLY A 247 -13.30 11.71 -20.70
CA GLY A 247 -12.71 12.06 -22.00
C GLY A 247 -12.38 13.55 -22.05
N PRO A 248 -11.61 14.03 -23.03
CA PRO A 248 -11.41 15.46 -23.22
C PRO A 248 -12.78 16.12 -23.39
N GLU A 249 -13.01 17.21 -22.65
CA GLU A 249 -14.22 18.01 -22.86
C GLU A 249 -14.30 18.39 -24.34
N PRO A 250 -15.48 18.29 -24.97
CA PRO A 250 -15.66 18.69 -26.36
C PRO A 250 -15.46 20.21 -26.44
N GLY A 251 -14.23 20.66 -26.70
CA GLY A 251 -13.90 22.08 -26.78
C GLY A 251 -12.41 22.42 -26.69
N VAL A 252 -11.55 21.55 -26.17
CA VAL A 252 -10.10 21.82 -26.08
C VAL A 252 -9.35 20.89 -27.04
N ARG A 253 -9.34 21.27 -28.32
CA ARG A 253 -8.26 20.86 -29.23
C ARG A 253 -7.24 21.99 -29.19
N GLY A 254 -6.00 21.66 -28.79
CA GLY A 254 -4.85 22.55 -29.02
C GLY A 254 -4.53 22.68 -30.49
#